data_AF-A0AA38G4T4-F1
#
_entry.id   AF-A0AA38G4T4-F1
#
_cell.length_a   1.000
_cell.length_b   1.000
_cell.length_c   1.000
_cell.angle_alpha   90.00
_cell.angle_beta   90.00
_cell.angle_gamma   90.00
#
_symmetry.space_group_name_H-M   'P 1'
#
loop_
_entity.id
_entity.type
_entity.pdbx_description
1 polymer ?
#
loop_
_entity_poly.entity_id
_entity_poly.type
_entity_poly.pdbx_seq_one_letter_code
_entity_poly.pdbx_strand_id
1 'polypeptide(L)'
;MMRIASTPNASKLQSVSASASAAPASSTSSTSIRSSSRCYIASPPLVRSLACTSSRSLSVRGGLRSSFFPSEYDVVYSSLASKGKNKSYGKVLCMAKKSVGDLKEGDLKGKRVFLRADLNVPLDDAQNITDDTRIRAAVPTIKYLIANGAKVILSSHLLCEKHNIVRVPDTSVNAIFSKEFNYLFAFRSSVHLRTSSSDFHQALLNGFDGGSTNHVASNTRAGSKHLGRPKGVTPKYSLKPLVPRLSELLGVNVVKAEDCIGEEVEKLVASLPGGGVLLLENVRFYKEEEKNDPEFAKKLAAVADLYVNDAFGTAHRAHASTEGVTKYLKPSVAGFLLQKELDYLVGAVSDPKRPFAAIVGGSKVSSKIGVIESLLGKVDILLLGGGMIFTFYKAQGLKVGSSLVEEDKLELATSLMQKAKDKGVSLLLPTDVVIADKFAPDANSKVVPSSEIPDGWMGLDIGPDSIKTFSDALDTTKTVIWNGPMGVFEFDKFATGTE
;
A
#
# COMPACT_ATOMS: atom_id res chain seq x y z
N MET A 1 19.91 34.34 -55.62
CA MET A 1 21.06 35.27 -55.74
C MET A 1 22.10 34.87 -54.69
N MET A 2 23.34 34.61 -55.12
CA MET A 2 24.62 34.47 -54.34
C MET A 2 24.65 33.42 -53.19
N ARG A 3 25.33 32.24 -53.26
CA ARG A 3 26.79 31.91 -53.27
C ARG A 3 27.63 32.91 -52.46
N ILE A 4 28.53 32.51 -51.53
CA ILE A 4 29.83 31.86 -51.76
C ILE A 4 30.38 31.31 -50.41
N ALA A 5 31.22 30.27 -50.53
CA ALA A 5 32.00 29.52 -49.53
C ALA A 5 33.11 30.32 -48.80
N SER A 6 33.65 29.76 -47.70
CA SER A 6 35.10 29.45 -47.57
C SER A 6 35.50 29.07 -46.12
N THR A 7 35.97 27.83 -45.95
CA THR A 7 37.16 27.51 -45.12
C THR A 7 38.42 27.81 -45.97
N PRO A 8 39.71 27.72 -45.53
CA PRO A 8 40.27 27.03 -44.35
C PRO A 8 41.47 27.77 -43.67
N ASN A 9 42.04 27.22 -42.60
CA ASN A 9 43.48 26.85 -42.57
C ASN A 9 43.92 26.13 -41.29
N ALA A 10 44.84 25.20 -41.49
CA ALA A 10 45.52 24.37 -40.50
C ALA A 10 47.00 24.78 -40.41
N SER A 11 47.61 24.68 -39.23
CA SER A 11 49.06 24.48 -39.00
C SER A 11 49.36 24.62 -37.51
N LYS A 12 50.26 23.89 -36.85
CA LYS A 12 51.00 22.63 -37.05
C LYS A 12 51.95 22.60 -35.83
N LEU A 13 52.11 21.42 -35.21
CA LEU A 13 53.35 20.96 -34.52
C LEU A 13 53.71 21.69 -33.20
N GLN A 14 54.26 21.07 -32.15
CA GLN A 14 55.02 19.83 -32.04
C GLN A 14 55.18 19.48 -30.53
N SER A 15 55.09 18.18 -30.20
CA SER A 15 55.94 17.34 -29.31
C SER A 15 56.48 17.92 -27.97
N VAL A 16 56.69 17.17 -26.87
CA VAL A 16 57.56 15.97 -26.73
C VAL A 16 57.28 15.23 -25.39
N SER A 17 57.47 13.89 -25.43
CA SER A 17 57.82 12.90 -24.36
C SER A 17 56.90 12.73 -23.14
N ALA A 18 56.36 11.56 -22.77
CA ALA A 18 56.84 10.16 -22.72
C ALA A 18 58.03 9.91 -21.76
N SER A 19 57.74 9.30 -20.61
CA SER A 19 58.68 8.39 -19.93
C SER A 19 57.94 7.44 -18.97
N ALA A 20 58.18 6.15 -19.17
CA ALA A 20 57.73 5.03 -18.37
C ALA A 20 58.73 4.67 -17.25
N SER A 21 58.30 3.76 -16.37
CA SER A 21 59.07 3.00 -15.34
C SER A 21 59.44 3.82 -14.08
N ALA A 22 59.52 3.29 -12.86
CA ALA A 22 59.74 1.91 -12.42
C ALA A 22 59.28 1.73 -10.96
N ALA A 23 58.97 0.49 -10.58
CA ALA A 23 59.12 0.02 -9.21
C ALA A 23 60.61 -0.07 -8.84
N PRO A 24 60.93 -0.05 -7.53
CA PRO A 24 61.81 -1.11 -7.04
C PRO A 24 61.34 -1.72 -5.70
N ALA A 25 61.93 -2.88 -5.46
CA ALA A 25 61.67 -3.82 -4.39
C ALA A 25 62.39 -3.48 -3.06
N SER A 26 61.86 -4.10 -2.00
CA SER A 26 62.56 -4.75 -0.88
C SER A 26 63.61 -3.99 -0.05
N SER A 27 63.37 -3.91 1.26
CA SER A 27 64.40 -4.26 2.24
C SER A 27 63.80 -4.80 3.54
N THR A 28 64.25 -5.99 3.85
CA THR A 28 64.11 -6.83 5.04
C THR A 28 64.84 -6.30 6.28
N SER A 29 64.25 -6.50 7.46
CA SER A 29 64.94 -6.91 8.71
C SER A 29 63.85 -7.27 9.75
N SER A 30 63.50 -8.52 10.04
CA SER A 30 64.24 -9.58 10.74
C SER A 30 64.77 -9.20 12.13
N THR A 31 63.96 -9.43 13.17
CA THR A 31 64.46 -9.97 14.43
C THR A 31 63.43 -10.93 15.03
N SER A 32 63.78 -12.22 15.00
CA SER A 32 63.11 -13.32 15.69
C SER A 32 63.51 -13.35 17.17
N ILE A 33 62.59 -13.68 18.08
CA ILE A 33 62.85 -14.61 19.20
C ILE A 33 61.64 -15.55 19.39
N ARG A 34 61.99 -16.81 19.62
CA ARG A 34 61.22 -18.07 19.65
C ARG A 34 60.31 -18.23 20.88
N SER A 35 59.25 -19.04 20.73
CA SER A 35 59.15 -20.41 21.30
C SER A 35 57.75 -20.99 21.01
N SER A 36 57.64 -22.06 20.18
CA SER A 36 57.31 -23.46 20.56
C SER A 36 55.83 -23.64 20.99
N SER A 37 54.96 -24.49 20.44
CA SER A 37 55.14 -25.86 19.93
C SER A 37 53.91 -26.39 19.17
N ARG A 38 54.18 -27.29 18.20
CA ARG A 38 53.41 -28.47 17.73
C ARG A 38 52.07 -28.34 16.98
N CYS A 39 52.15 -28.77 15.71
CA CYS A 39 51.09 -29.36 14.89
C CYS A 39 50.41 -30.57 15.53
N TYR A 40 49.14 -30.83 15.19
CA TYR A 40 48.70 -32.09 14.54
C TYR A 40 47.37 -31.88 13.78
N ILE A 41 47.34 -32.46 12.58
CA ILE A 41 46.21 -32.63 11.65
C ILE A 41 45.39 -33.86 12.09
N ALA A 42 44.05 -33.83 12.00
CA ALA A 42 43.22 -34.95 11.48
C ALA A 42 41.71 -34.64 11.49
N SER A 43 41.06 -34.99 10.37
CA SER A 43 39.62 -34.98 10.06
C SER A 43 38.89 -36.24 10.62
N PRO A 44 37.56 -36.40 10.45
CA PRO A 44 36.64 -37.05 11.41
C PRO A 44 36.41 -38.56 11.16
N PRO A 45 35.69 -39.27 12.07
CA PRO A 45 35.23 -40.63 11.81
C PRO A 45 33.76 -40.71 11.32
N LEU A 46 33.56 -41.67 10.41
CA LEU A 46 32.31 -42.27 9.92
C LEU A 46 32.21 -43.72 10.47
N VAL A 47 31.09 -44.42 10.18
CA VAL A 47 30.79 -45.89 10.34
C VAL A 47 29.94 -46.21 11.59
N ARG A 48 28.84 -47.01 11.64
CA ARG A 48 27.98 -47.86 10.75
C ARG A 48 26.62 -48.07 11.49
N SER A 49 25.45 -48.06 10.84
CA SER A 49 24.65 -49.21 10.35
C SER A 49 24.43 -50.42 11.30
N LEU A 50 23.17 -50.68 11.62
CA LEU A 50 22.61 -52.00 11.95
C LEU A 50 21.20 -52.09 11.32
N ALA A 51 20.98 -53.17 10.57
CA ALA A 51 19.70 -53.57 9.98
C ALA A 51 19.16 -54.81 10.69
N CYS A 52 17.85 -54.99 10.75
CA CYS A 52 17.22 -56.31 10.85
C CYS A 52 15.76 -56.29 10.33
N THR A 53 15.55 -57.03 9.24
CA THR A 53 14.42 -57.89 8.79
C THR A 53 13.01 -57.69 9.41
N SER A 54 11.87 -57.83 8.73
CA SER A 54 11.51 -58.88 7.75
C SER A 54 10.19 -58.57 6.98
N SER A 55 10.20 -58.82 5.67
CA SER A 55 9.17 -59.43 4.79
C SER A 55 7.67 -59.40 5.16
N ARG A 56 6.82 -58.99 4.22
CA ARG A 56 6.08 -59.90 3.31
C ARG A 56 5.34 -59.17 2.18
N SER A 57 5.30 -59.88 1.07
CA SER A 57 4.81 -59.59 -0.28
C SER A 57 3.29 -59.55 -0.44
N LEU A 58 2.79 -58.82 -1.45
CA LEU A 58 1.96 -59.40 -2.53
C LEU A 58 1.80 -58.45 -3.73
N SER A 59 2.08 -59.02 -4.90
CA SER A 59 1.85 -58.52 -6.28
C SER A 59 0.33 -58.43 -6.55
N VAL A 60 -0.20 -57.60 -7.46
CA VAL A 60 -0.28 -57.84 -8.91
C VAL A 60 -0.81 -56.59 -9.65
N ARG A 61 -0.19 -56.29 -10.80
CA ARG A 61 -0.64 -55.70 -12.10
C ARG A 61 -2.02 -55.00 -12.12
N GLY A 62 -2.25 -53.86 -12.77
CA GLY A 62 -1.56 -53.15 -13.85
C GLY A 62 -2.65 -52.48 -14.71
N GLY A 63 -2.48 -51.22 -15.09
CA GLY A 63 -3.42 -50.50 -15.95
C GLY A 63 -3.01 -49.05 -16.19
N LEU A 64 -2.65 -48.73 -17.44
CA LEU A 64 -2.31 -47.38 -17.90
C LEU A 64 -3.50 -46.41 -17.76
N ARG A 65 -3.23 -45.16 -17.36
CA ARG A 65 -3.54 -43.92 -18.14
C ARG A 65 -3.11 -42.63 -17.42
N SER A 66 -2.41 -41.79 -18.19
CA SER A 66 -2.32 -40.31 -18.19
C SER A 66 -2.29 -39.49 -16.89
N SER A 67 -1.17 -38.80 -16.72
CA SER A 67 -1.05 -37.36 -16.42
C SER A 67 -1.96 -36.75 -15.35
N PHE A 68 -1.48 -36.64 -14.12
CA PHE A 68 -2.03 -35.70 -13.14
C PHE A 68 -0.92 -35.21 -12.19
N PHE A 69 -0.77 -33.89 -12.08
CA PHE A 69 0.01 -33.21 -11.03
C PHE A 69 -0.66 -33.47 -9.67
N PRO A 70 0.05 -33.83 -8.59
CA PRO A 70 -0.53 -33.77 -7.27
C PRO A 70 -0.19 -32.43 -6.61
N SER A 71 -1.24 -31.63 -6.37
CA SER A 71 -1.28 -30.71 -5.25
C SER A 71 -1.83 -31.46 -4.04
N GLU A 72 -1.05 -31.66 -3.00
CA GLU A 72 -1.54 -32.09 -1.69
C GLU A 72 -0.96 -31.17 -0.62
N TYR A 73 -1.82 -30.30 -0.09
CA TYR A 73 -1.69 -29.78 1.27
C TYR A 73 -2.87 -30.31 2.06
N ASP A 74 -2.68 -31.47 2.68
CA ASP A 74 -3.57 -31.97 3.73
C ASP A 74 -3.23 -31.26 5.03
N VAL A 75 -4.11 -30.39 5.51
CA VAL A 75 -4.06 -29.85 6.88
C VAL A 75 -4.97 -30.70 7.75
N VAL A 76 -4.38 -31.64 8.48
CA VAL A 76 -5.04 -32.46 9.49
C VAL A 76 -5.22 -31.63 10.77
N TYR A 77 -6.46 -31.37 11.17
CA TYR A 77 -6.79 -30.82 12.49
C TYR A 77 -6.73 -31.92 13.55
N SER A 78 -5.72 -31.89 14.43
CA SER A 78 -5.76 -32.66 15.68
C SER A 78 -6.28 -31.79 16.82
N SER A 79 -7.47 -32.12 17.34
CA SER A 79 -7.98 -31.52 18.58
C SER A 79 -7.27 -32.15 19.79
N LEU A 80 -6.52 -31.36 20.54
CA LEU A 80 -6.10 -31.74 21.89
C LEU A 80 -6.67 -30.72 22.88
N ALA A 81 -7.61 -31.20 23.68
CA ALA A 81 -8.18 -30.50 24.80
C ALA A 81 -7.18 -30.51 25.96
N SER A 82 -6.66 -29.34 26.35
CA SER A 82 -5.96 -29.17 27.63
C SER A 82 -6.75 -28.21 28.53
N LYS A 83 -7.27 -28.74 29.64
CA LYS A 83 -7.84 -27.97 30.74
C LYS A 83 -6.72 -27.24 31.47
N GLY A 84 -6.70 -25.92 31.41
CA GLY A 84 -5.82 -25.06 32.19
C GLY A 84 -6.40 -23.65 32.29
N LYS A 85 -6.73 -23.22 33.49
CA LYS A 85 -7.26 -21.87 33.76
C LYS A 85 -6.14 -20.84 33.57
N ASN A 86 -6.08 -20.21 32.40
CA ASN A 86 -5.33 -18.97 32.19
C ASN A 86 -6.24 -17.96 31.50
N LYS A 87 -6.21 -16.72 32.01
CA LYS A 87 -6.98 -15.57 31.50
C LYS A 87 -6.77 -15.43 29.99
N SER A 88 -7.80 -15.79 29.23
CA SER A 88 -7.85 -15.67 27.78
C SER A 88 -7.86 -14.19 27.40
N TYR A 89 -6.69 -13.65 27.03
CA TYR A 89 -6.66 -12.52 26.12
C TYR A 89 -7.25 -13.02 24.80
N GLY A 90 -8.47 -12.57 24.49
CA GLY A 90 -9.22 -13.02 23.33
C GLY A 90 -8.38 -12.90 22.07
N LYS A 91 -8.02 -14.05 21.50
CA LYS A 91 -7.50 -14.17 20.14
C LYS A 91 -8.60 -13.64 19.23
N VAL A 92 -8.48 -12.40 18.75
CA VAL A 92 -9.33 -11.92 17.66
C VAL A 92 -8.93 -12.75 16.46
N LEU A 93 -9.68 -13.83 16.23
CA LEU A 93 -9.59 -14.59 15.01
C LEU A 93 -9.95 -13.60 13.89
N CYS A 94 -8.97 -13.20 13.08
CA CYS A 94 -9.25 -12.60 11.79
C CYS A 94 -10.13 -13.60 11.05
N MET A 95 -11.43 -13.35 10.98
CA MET A 95 -12.33 -14.15 10.16
C MET A 95 -11.89 -13.92 8.72
N ALA A 96 -11.47 -15.00 8.04
CA ALA A 96 -11.22 -14.97 6.61
C ALA A 96 -12.45 -14.35 5.92
N LYS A 97 -12.24 -13.23 5.23
CA LYS A 97 -13.31 -12.57 4.48
C LYS A 97 -13.63 -13.45 3.27
N LYS A 98 -14.91 -13.63 2.97
CA LYS A 98 -15.33 -14.30 1.73
C LYS A 98 -14.81 -13.51 0.53
N SER A 99 -14.28 -14.21 -0.45
CA SER A 99 -13.83 -13.69 -1.73
C SER A 99 -14.85 -13.98 -2.82
N VAL A 100 -14.75 -13.27 -3.94
CA VAL A 100 -15.46 -13.58 -5.19
C VAL A 100 -15.15 -14.99 -5.67
N GLY A 101 -13.94 -15.51 -5.38
CA GLY A 101 -13.57 -16.90 -5.67
C GLY A 101 -14.33 -17.96 -4.88
N ASP A 102 -14.98 -17.58 -3.77
CA ASP A 102 -15.84 -18.48 -2.99
C ASP A 102 -17.27 -18.57 -3.56
N LEU A 103 -17.61 -17.73 -4.54
CA LEU A 103 -18.91 -17.72 -5.21
C LEU A 103 -18.87 -18.64 -6.44
N LYS A 104 -19.86 -19.53 -6.57
CA LYS A 104 -20.00 -20.45 -7.69
C LYS A 104 -20.67 -19.77 -8.89
N GLU A 105 -20.59 -20.37 -10.07
CA GLU A 105 -21.29 -19.86 -11.27
C GLU A 105 -22.79 -19.59 -10.99
N GLY A 106 -23.47 -20.52 -10.30
CA GLY A 106 -24.89 -20.37 -9.94
C GLY A 106 -25.21 -19.17 -9.03
N ASP A 107 -24.23 -18.69 -8.26
CA ASP A 107 -24.37 -17.52 -7.41
C ASP A 107 -24.24 -16.19 -8.19
N LEU A 108 -23.63 -16.25 -9.38
CA LEU A 108 -23.23 -15.07 -10.17
C LEU A 108 -24.02 -14.93 -11.48
N LYS A 109 -24.43 -16.04 -12.09
CA LYS A 109 -25.07 -16.07 -13.41
C LYS A 109 -26.33 -15.22 -13.45
N GLY A 110 -26.34 -14.22 -14.32
CA GLY A 110 -27.44 -13.28 -14.50
C GLY A 110 -27.61 -12.26 -13.37
N LYS A 111 -26.84 -12.34 -12.28
CA LYS A 111 -26.88 -11.40 -11.17
C LYS A 111 -26.23 -10.07 -11.54
N ARG A 112 -26.79 -8.99 -11.03
CA ARG A 112 -26.24 -7.64 -11.11
C ARG A 112 -25.23 -7.46 -9.98
N VAL A 113 -23.97 -7.27 -10.32
CA VAL A 113 -22.88 -7.20 -9.35
C VAL A 113 -22.38 -5.78 -9.26
N PHE A 114 -22.57 -5.14 -8.11
CA PHE A 114 -21.92 -3.86 -7.84
C PHE A 114 -20.46 -4.13 -7.46
N LEU A 115 -19.54 -3.79 -8.36
CA LEU A 115 -18.10 -3.95 -8.17
C LEU A 115 -17.47 -2.58 -7.90
N ARG A 116 -16.98 -2.37 -6.68
CA ARG A 116 -16.19 -1.20 -6.33
C ARG A 116 -14.71 -1.48 -6.62
N ALA A 117 -14.14 -0.83 -7.63
CA ALA A 117 -12.72 -0.96 -7.99
C ALA A 117 -11.97 0.36 -7.79
N ASP A 118 -10.66 0.33 -7.53
CA ASP A 118 -9.83 1.55 -7.58
C ASP A 118 -9.36 1.81 -9.02
N LEU A 119 -10.05 2.72 -9.70
CA LEU A 119 -9.69 3.17 -11.05
C LEU A 119 -9.17 4.63 -11.05
N ASN A 120 -8.70 5.11 -9.90
CA ASN A 120 -8.14 6.45 -9.82
C ASN A 120 -6.73 6.47 -10.43
N VAL A 121 -6.66 6.59 -11.76
CA VAL A 121 -5.42 6.60 -12.56
C VAL A 121 -4.95 8.02 -12.87
N PRO A 122 -3.63 8.26 -13.00
CA PRO A 122 -3.13 9.55 -13.46
C PRO A 122 -3.50 9.77 -14.93
N LEU A 123 -3.92 10.99 -15.24
CA LEU A 123 -4.28 11.45 -16.59
C LEU A 123 -3.43 12.67 -16.96
N ASP A 124 -2.97 12.73 -18.20
CA ASP A 124 -2.33 13.94 -18.74
C ASP A 124 -3.36 15.05 -19.04
N ASP A 125 -2.88 16.20 -19.52
CA ASP A 125 -3.73 17.34 -19.86
C ASP A 125 -4.68 17.06 -21.03
N ALA A 126 -4.35 16.09 -21.88
CA ALA A 126 -5.19 15.61 -22.98
C ALA A 126 -6.15 14.48 -22.56
N GLN A 127 -6.22 14.13 -21.27
CA GLN A 127 -7.03 13.05 -20.71
C GLN A 127 -6.58 11.64 -21.11
N ASN A 128 -5.33 11.46 -21.54
CA ASN A 128 -4.76 10.14 -21.75
C ASN A 128 -4.27 9.55 -20.42
N ILE A 129 -4.41 8.24 -20.29
CA ILE A 129 -3.91 7.48 -19.14
C ILE A 129 -2.39 7.39 -19.23
N THR A 130 -1.69 7.89 -18.21
CA THR A 130 -0.21 7.82 -18.15
C THR A 130 0.30 6.57 -17.42
N ASP A 131 -0.52 6.01 -16.51
CA ASP A 131 -0.27 4.73 -15.84
C ASP A 131 -1.60 3.97 -15.65
N ASP A 132 -1.68 2.77 -16.22
CA ASP A 132 -2.87 1.92 -16.19
C ASP A 132 -2.80 0.78 -15.17
N THR A 133 -1.80 0.77 -14.29
CA THR A 133 -1.54 -0.28 -13.30
C THR A 133 -2.78 -0.61 -12.47
N ARG A 134 -3.51 0.42 -12.01
CA ARG A 134 -4.74 0.23 -11.21
C ARG A 134 -5.89 -0.40 -12.00
N ILE A 135 -6.00 -0.07 -13.29
CA ILE A 135 -7.01 -0.68 -14.18
C ILE A 135 -6.68 -2.17 -14.33
N ARG A 136 -5.43 -2.51 -14.63
CA ARG A 136 -4.98 -3.90 -14.77
C ARG A 136 -5.17 -4.70 -13.49
N ALA A 137 -4.97 -4.09 -12.33
CA ALA A 137 -5.16 -4.74 -11.03
C ALA A 137 -6.61 -5.20 -10.80
N ALA A 138 -7.61 -4.49 -11.33
CA ALA A 138 -9.03 -4.85 -11.22
C ALA A 138 -9.50 -5.87 -12.28
N VAL A 139 -8.76 -6.04 -13.38
CA VAL A 139 -9.14 -6.92 -14.51
C VAL A 139 -9.42 -8.36 -14.09
N PRO A 140 -8.63 -9.03 -13.22
CA PRO A 140 -8.89 -10.42 -12.83
C PRO A 140 -10.27 -10.61 -12.21
N THR A 141 -10.67 -9.72 -11.30
CA THR A 141 -12.00 -9.76 -10.66
C THR A 141 -13.11 -9.54 -11.68
N ILE A 142 -12.96 -8.55 -12.57
CA ILE A 142 -13.97 -8.26 -13.60
C ILE A 142 -14.11 -9.45 -14.56
N LYS A 143 -13.01 -10.03 -15.04
CA LYS A 143 -13.04 -11.18 -15.96
C LYS A 143 -13.69 -12.41 -15.33
N TYR A 144 -13.44 -12.67 -14.05
CA TYR A 144 -14.09 -13.77 -13.34
C TYR A 144 -15.61 -13.60 -13.27
N LEU A 145 -16.07 -12.38 -12.97
CA LEU A 145 -17.51 -12.08 -12.96
C LEU A 145 -18.13 -12.25 -14.36
N ILE A 146 -17.46 -11.76 -15.41
CA ILE A 146 -17.90 -11.93 -16.80
C ILE A 146 -18.00 -13.41 -17.17
N ALA A 147 -16.95 -14.19 -16.88
CA ALA A 147 -16.89 -15.62 -17.21
C ALA A 147 -17.99 -16.44 -16.52
N ASN A 148 -18.42 -16.02 -15.34
CA ASN A 148 -19.54 -16.62 -14.61
C ASN A 148 -20.91 -16.03 -14.97
N GLY A 149 -21.00 -15.24 -16.04
CA GLY A 149 -22.26 -14.71 -16.57
C GLY A 149 -22.90 -13.60 -15.75
N ALA A 150 -22.15 -12.94 -14.86
CA ALA A 150 -22.64 -11.80 -14.10
C ALA A 150 -22.81 -10.56 -14.98
N LYS A 151 -23.69 -9.66 -14.57
CA LYS A 151 -23.85 -8.32 -15.12
C LYS A 151 -23.04 -7.35 -14.26
N VAL A 152 -21.88 -6.92 -14.72
CA VAL A 152 -20.92 -6.16 -13.89
C VAL A 152 -21.25 -4.67 -13.92
N ILE A 153 -21.49 -4.10 -12.75
CA ILE A 153 -21.72 -2.67 -12.54
C ILE A 153 -20.49 -2.12 -11.81
N LEU A 154 -19.56 -1.58 -12.58
CA LEU A 154 -18.27 -1.08 -12.13
C LEU A 154 -18.41 0.35 -11.59
N SER A 155 -17.97 0.55 -10.35
CA SER A 155 -17.99 1.82 -9.66
C SER A 155 -16.58 2.21 -9.22
N SER A 156 -16.21 3.47 -9.45
CA SER A 156 -14.96 4.05 -8.96
C SER A 156 -15.11 5.53 -8.65
N HIS A 157 -14.09 6.08 -8.04
CA HIS A 157 -13.81 7.50 -8.00
C HIS A 157 -12.65 7.83 -8.95
N LEU A 158 -12.57 9.09 -9.36
CA LEU A 158 -11.40 9.68 -9.99
C LEU A 158 -11.18 11.05 -9.35
N LEU A 159 -9.97 11.31 -8.88
CA LEU A 159 -9.56 12.61 -8.42
C LEU A 159 -8.51 13.14 -9.40
N CYS A 160 -8.48 14.46 -9.59
CA CYS A 160 -7.18 15.05 -9.86
C CYS A 160 -6.35 14.81 -8.62
N GLU A 161 -5.11 14.40 -8.79
CA GLU A 161 -4.05 14.94 -7.94
C GLU A 161 -4.01 16.47 -8.18
N LYS A 162 -4.95 17.19 -7.57
CA LYS A 162 -4.80 18.59 -7.16
C LYS A 162 -4.38 18.57 -5.70
N HIS A 163 -3.37 17.77 -5.40
CA HIS A 163 -2.36 18.18 -4.45
C HIS A 163 -1.21 18.66 -5.32
N ASN A 164 -1.07 19.98 -5.43
CA ASN A 164 0.17 20.68 -5.74
C ASN A 164 1.37 19.80 -6.20
N ILE A 165 1.59 19.67 -7.51
CA ILE A 165 2.87 20.20 -8.03
C ILE A 165 2.66 21.72 -8.15
N VAL A 166 2.48 22.35 -7.00
CA VAL A 166 2.92 23.72 -6.87
C VAL A 166 4.37 23.53 -6.50
N ARG A 167 5.27 24.09 -7.31
CA ARG A 167 6.52 24.60 -6.78
C ARG A 167 6.14 25.61 -5.68
N VAL A 168 5.89 25.13 -4.46
CA VAL A 168 5.79 25.98 -3.27
C VAL A 168 7.05 25.71 -2.46
N PRO A 169 7.81 26.74 -2.07
CA PRO A 169 8.70 26.59 -0.95
C PRO A 169 7.87 26.25 0.29
N ASP A 170 8.27 25.18 0.95
CA ASP A 170 8.01 24.85 2.34
C ASP A 170 6.57 24.54 2.82
N THR A 171 6.53 23.52 3.69
CA THR A 171 5.47 23.08 4.61
C THR A 171 4.21 22.36 4.06
N SER A 172 4.00 21.16 4.64
CA SER A 172 2.79 20.32 4.69
C SER A 172 2.57 19.21 3.64
N VAL A 173 3.49 18.24 3.59
CA VAL A 173 3.22 16.88 3.10
C VAL A 173 2.76 16.01 4.28
N ASN A 174 1.45 15.82 4.45
CA ASN A 174 0.87 14.95 5.48
C ASN A 174 -0.55 14.52 5.06
N ALA A 175 -0.67 13.66 4.06
CA ALA A 175 -1.86 12.85 3.84
C ALA A 175 -1.48 11.79 2.82
N ILE A 176 -1.42 10.52 3.22
CA ILE A 176 -1.91 9.36 2.46
C ILE A 176 -1.71 8.08 3.31
N PHE A 177 -0.68 7.93 4.14
CA PHE A 177 -0.40 6.64 4.81
C PHE A 177 -0.48 6.56 6.35
N SER A 178 -0.68 7.67 7.08
CA SER A 178 -0.95 7.62 8.53
C SER A 178 -2.26 6.86 8.88
N LYS A 179 -3.14 6.65 7.89
CA LYS A 179 -4.44 5.99 8.08
C LYS A 179 -4.39 4.45 8.11
N GLU A 180 -3.30 3.81 7.68
CA GLU A 180 -3.23 2.35 7.57
C GLU A 180 -3.01 1.61 8.90
N PHE A 181 -2.50 2.28 9.94
CA PHE A 181 -2.21 1.63 11.23
C PHE A 181 -3.28 1.84 12.32
N ASN A 182 -4.24 2.75 12.11
CA ASN A 182 -5.40 2.89 13.01
C ASN A 182 -6.31 1.65 13.03
N TYR A 183 -6.03 0.65 12.20
CA TYR A 183 -6.74 -0.61 12.12
C TYR A 183 -6.71 -1.42 13.43
N LEU A 184 -5.65 -1.29 14.25
CA LEU A 184 -5.57 -1.98 15.55
C LEU A 184 -6.34 -1.23 16.66
N PHE A 185 -6.57 0.08 16.51
CA PHE A 185 -7.17 0.92 17.55
C PHE A 185 -8.70 1.07 17.39
N ALA A 186 -9.21 1.12 16.15
CA ALA A 186 -10.65 1.21 15.89
C ALA A 186 -11.42 -0.09 16.24
N PHE A 187 -10.72 -1.20 16.46
CA PHE A 187 -11.33 -2.50 16.80
C PHE A 187 -11.89 -2.58 18.23
N ARG A 188 -11.66 -1.59 19.09
CA ARG A 188 -12.20 -1.57 20.47
C ARG A 188 -13.60 -0.98 20.59
N SER A 189 -14.11 -0.25 19.61
CA SER A 189 -15.34 0.53 19.77
C SER A 189 -16.59 -0.05 19.10
N SER A 190 -16.56 -1.29 18.62
CA SER A 190 -17.71 -1.88 17.90
C SER A 190 -18.10 -3.28 18.36
N VAL A 191 -17.90 -3.58 19.64
CA VAL A 191 -18.53 -4.74 20.30
C VAL A 191 -19.50 -4.21 21.35
N HIS A 192 -20.80 -4.42 21.09
CA HIS A 192 -21.92 -4.05 21.95
C HIS A 192 -21.74 -4.54 23.40
N LEU A 193 -21.82 -3.62 24.36
CA LEU A 193 -22.37 -3.92 25.69
C LEU A 193 -23.67 -3.13 25.84
N ARG A 194 -24.78 -3.87 25.85
CA ARG A 194 -26.08 -3.40 26.30
C ARG A 194 -26.03 -3.22 27.81
N THR A 195 -26.36 -2.05 28.31
CA THR A 195 -27.05 -1.89 29.60
C THR A 195 -28.06 -0.76 29.48
N SER A 196 -29.27 -1.07 29.93
CA SER A 196 -30.46 -0.21 30.02
C SER A 196 -30.29 0.93 31.02
N SER A 197 -30.85 2.10 30.70
CA SER A 197 -31.67 2.88 31.64
C SER A 197 -32.38 4.02 30.90
N SER A 198 -33.65 4.18 31.25
CA SER A 198 -34.59 5.21 30.85
C SER A 198 -34.22 6.60 31.36
N ASP A 199 -34.94 7.59 30.82
CA ASP A 199 -35.20 8.93 31.36
C ASP A 199 -34.07 9.97 31.29
N PHE A 200 -34.23 10.97 30.40
CA PHE A 200 -34.41 12.37 30.81
C PHE A 200 -34.68 13.32 29.62
N HIS A 201 -35.85 13.95 29.70
CA HIS A 201 -36.29 15.25 29.16
C HIS A 201 -36.39 15.56 27.65
N GLN A 202 -37.61 15.29 27.20
CA GLN A 202 -38.50 16.20 26.49
C GLN A 202 -38.65 17.58 27.17
N ALA A 203 -38.38 18.67 26.43
CA ALA A 203 -38.93 20.00 26.66
C ALA A 203 -38.68 20.90 25.42
N LEU A 204 -39.67 21.72 25.08
CA LEU A 204 -39.69 22.82 24.10
C LEU A 204 -40.11 22.48 22.66
N LEU A 205 -41.35 21.99 22.54
CA LEU A 205 -42.32 22.63 21.64
C LEU A 205 -42.97 23.78 22.41
N ASN A 206 -43.00 25.00 21.84
CA ASN A 206 -44.16 25.90 21.76
C ASN A 206 -43.79 27.32 21.27
N GLY A 207 -44.63 27.84 20.35
CA GLY A 207 -44.74 29.25 19.94
C GLY A 207 -43.92 29.58 18.69
N PHE A 208 -44.45 30.15 17.61
CA PHE A 208 -45.59 31.03 17.45
C PHE A 208 -46.12 31.01 16.01
N ASP A 209 -47.42 31.30 15.90
CA ASP A 209 -48.30 31.41 14.74
C ASP A 209 -47.94 32.50 13.70
N GLY A 210 -48.50 32.34 12.48
CA GLY A 210 -48.68 33.46 11.53
C GLY A 210 -48.98 33.04 10.09
N GLY A 211 -50.27 32.86 9.75
CA GLY A 211 -50.78 32.87 8.35
C GLY A 211 -50.67 34.28 7.71
N SER A 212 -51.05 34.56 6.47
CA SER A 212 -51.88 33.87 5.48
C SER A 212 -51.68 34.48 4.07
N THR A 213 -52.06 33.71 3.05
CA THR A 213 -52.67 34.12 1.75
C THR A 213 -51.95 35.08 0.78
N ASN A 214 -51.69 34.59 -0.44
CA ASN A 214 -52.43 35.06 -1.62
C ASN A 214 -52.32 34.12 -2.83
N HIS A 215 -53.47 33.91 -3.48
CA HIS A 215 -53.70 33.15 -4.70
C HIS A 215 -53.11 33.81 -5.95
N VAL A 216 -52.53 33.02 -6.86
CA VAL A 216 -52.81 33.11 -8.32
C VAL A 216 -52.77 31.70 -8.90
N ALA A 217 -53.84 31.30 -9.58
CA ALA A 217 -53.95 30.07 -10.35
C ALA A 217 -53.44 30.27 -11.78
N SER A 218 -52.73 29.29 -12.35
CA SER A 218 -53.09 28.63 -13.63
C SER A 218 -51.96 27.78 -14.24
N ASN A 219 -52.42 26.66 -14.83
CA ASN A 219 -51.86 25.87 -15.93
C ASN A 219 -50.60 25.00 -15.77
N THR A 220 -50.87 23.70 -15.56
CA THR A 220 -50.42 22.57 -16.40
C THR A 220 -49.07 22.70 -17.15
N ARG A 221 -48.08 21.98 -16.65
CA ARG A 221 -47.24 21.08 -17.45
C ARG A 221 -46.67 19.98 -16.53
N ALA A 222 -46.96 18.73 -16.88
CA ALA A 222 -46.29 17.57 -16.32
C ALA A 222 -44.79 17.72 -16.57
N GLY A 223 -44.03 17.94 -15.50
CA GLY A 223 -42.57 17.96 -15.51
C GLY A 223 -42.08 16.78 -14.70
N SER A 224 -41.68 15.71 -15.38
CA SER A 224 -40.88 14.64 -14.81
C SER A 224 -39.68 15.28 -14.10
N LYS A 225 -39.62 15.14 -12.77
CA LYS A 225 -38.46 15.57 -11.98
C LYS A 225 -37.31 14.64 -12.30
N HIS A 226 -36.60 14.92 -13.38
CA HIS A 226 -35.24 14.41 -13.59
C HIS A 226 -34.41 14.89 -12.40
N LEU A 227 -34.10 13.97 -11.47
CA LEU A 227 -33.02 14.12 -10.50
C LEU A 227 -31.70 14.13 -11.29
N GLY A 228 -31.45 15.23 -12.00
CA GLY A 228 -30.29 15.41 -12.85
C GLY A 228 -29.02 15.57 -12.04
N ARG A 229 -27.92 15.08 -12.63
CA ARG A 229 -26.51 15.21 -12.23
C ARG A 229 -26.21 16.46 -11.37
N PRO A 230 -25.39 16.33 -10.30
CA PRO A 230 -25.05 17.47 -9.44
C PRO A 230 -24.49 18.65 -10.24
N LYS A 231 -25.04 19.85 -10.00
CA LYS A 231 -24.52 21.08 -10.62
C LYS A 231 -23.11 21.39 -10.07
N GLY A 232 -22.14 21.63 -10.96
CA GLY A 232 -20.77 22.03 -10.58
C GLY A 232 -19.71 20.92 -10.63
N VAL A 233 -20.02 19.75 -11.19
CA VAL A 233 -19.05 18.66 -11.37
C VAL A 233 -18.10 18.95 -12.53
N THR A 234 -16.79 18.81 -12.31
CA THR A 234 -15.78 19.11 -13.32
C THR A 234 -15.71 17.98 -14.37
N PRO A 235 -15.92 18.27 -15.67
CA PRO A 235 -15.83 17.25 -16.72
C PRO A 235 -14.50 16.50 -16.76
N LYS A 236 -13.41 17.15 -16.32
CA LYS A 236 -12.05 16.58 -16.19
C LYS A 236 -11.96 15.33 -15.29
N TYR A 237 -12.94 15.10 -14.41
CA TYR A 237 -12.93 13.94 -13.50
C TYR A 237 -13.98 12.89 -13.88
N SER A 238 -14.48 12.93 -15.11
CA SER A 238 -15.30 11.84 -15.64
C SER A 238 -14.44 10.59 -15.79
N LEU A 239 -15.04 9.42 -15.56
CA LEU A 239 -14.43 8.12 -15.83
C LEU A 239 -14.48 7.74 -17.32
N LYS A 240 -15.01 8.59 -18.20
CA LYS A 240 -15.13 8.35 -19.65
C LYS A 240 -13.78 7.98 -20.32
N PRO A 241 -12.64 8.62 -20.02
CA PRO A 241 -11.37 8.28 -20.67
C PRO A 241 -10.90 6.84 -20.42
N LEU A 242 -11.43 6.17 -19.39
CA LEU A 242 -11.03 4.81 -19.04
C LEU A 242 -11.73 3.74 -19.90
N VAL A 243 -12.83 4.09 -20.57
CA VAL A 243 -13.68 3.14 -21.32
C VAL A 243 -12.91 2.40 -22.42
N PRO A 244 -12.12 3.06 -23.30
CA PRO A 244 -11.37 2.36 -24.33
C PRO A 244 -10.38 1.35 -23.73
N ARG A 245 -9.66 1.76 -22.68
CA ARG A 245 -8.64 0.94 -22.05
C ARG A 245 -9.23 -0.26 -21.31
N LEU A 246 -10.32 -0.06 -20.57
CA LEU A 246 -11.06 -1.14 -19.92
C LEU A 246 -11.60 -2.13 -20.97
N SER A 247 -12.19 -1.63 -22.06
CA SER A 247 -12.75 -2.49 -23.11
C SER A 247 -11.68 -3.35 -23.78
N GLU A 248 -10.52 -2.77 -24.07
CA GLU A 248 -9.35 -3.47 -24.61
C GLU A 248 -8.88 -4.60 -23.67
N LEU A 249 -8.66 -4.29 -22.40
CA LEU A 249 -8.13 -5.26 -21.43
C LEU A 249 -9.12 -6.38 -21.11
N LEU A 250 -10.42 -6.08 -21.12
CA LEU A 250 -11.48 -7.04 -20.84
C LEU A 250 -11.88 -7.87 -22.06
N GLY A 251 -11.65 -7.36 -23.27
CA GLY A 251 -12.09 -8.01 -24.51
C GLY A 251 -13.61 -7.93 -24.73
N VAL A 252 -14.30 -7.03 -24.02
CA VAL A 252 -15.74 -6.77 -24.15
C VAL A 252 -16.00 -5.27 -24.21
N ASN A 253 -17.07 -4.86 -24.87
CA ASN A 253 -17.45 -3.45 -24.90
C ASN A 253 -17.96 -2.99 -23.51
N VAL A 254 -17.29 -2.00 -22.92
CA VAL A 254 -17.71 -1.40 -21.65
C VAL A 254 -18.68 -0.25 -21.94
N VAL A 255 -19.91 -0.40 -21.47
CA VAL A 255 -20.92 0.67 -21.55
C VAL A 255 -20.65 1.69 -20.44
N LYS A 256 -20.77 2.99 -20.72
CA LYS A 256 -20.61 4.06 -19.73
C LYS A 256 -21.97 4.70 -19.44
N ALA A 257 -22.33 4.80 -18.16
CA ALA A 257 -23.46 5.61 -17.73
C ALA A 257 -23.06 7.08 -17.60
N GLU A 258 -23.97 8.02 -17.87
CA GLU A 258 -23.73 9.45 -17.69
C GLU A 258 -23.77 9.89 -16.22
N ASP A 259 -24.25 9.00 -15.33
CA ASP A 259 -24.35 9.21 -13.88
C ASP A 259 -24.07 7.90 -13.12
N CYS A 260 -24.08 7.93 -11.78
CA CYS A 260 -23.93 6.74 -10.93
C CYS A 260 -25.25 6.28 -10.26
N ILE A 261 -26.30 7.10 -10.33
CA ILE A 261 -27.64 6.81 -9.81
C ILE A 261 -28.72 7.35 -10.76
N GLY A 262 -29.97 6.94 -10.56
CA GLY A 262 -31.15 7.49 -11.25
C GLY A 262 -31.70 6.58 -12.35
N GLU A 263 -32.84 6.99 -12.91
CA GLU A 263 -33.66 6.17 -13.82
C GLU A 263 -32.90 5.72 -15.08
N GLU A 264 -32.04 6.57 -15.64
CA GLU A 264 -31.24 6.20 -16.83
C GLU A 264 -30.20 5.13 -16.52
N VAL A 265 -29.61 5.15 -15.31
CA VAL A 265 -28.70 4.09 -14.85
C VAL A 265 -29.47 2.79 -14.66
N GLU A 266 -30.65 2.84 -14.06
CA GLU A 266 -31.52 1.66 -13.89
C GLU A 266 -31.90 1.03 -15.23
N LYS A 267 -32.23 1.84 -16.25
CA LYS A 267 -32.51 1.38 -17.62
C LYS A 267 -31.29 0.72 -18.27
N LEU A 268 -30.11 1.32 -18.14
CA LEU A 268 -28.85 0.75 -18.66
C LEU A 268 -28.51 -0.59 -17.99
N VAL A 269 -28.72 -0.69 -16.68
CA VAL A 269 -28.48 -1.93 -15.94
C VAL A 269 -29.48 -3.02 -16.33
N ALA A 270 -30.76 -2.66 -16.53
CA ALA A 270 -31.79 -3.59 -16.97
C ALA A 270 -31.49 -4.17 -18.36
N SER A 271 -30.96 -3.36 -19.27
CA SER A 271 -30.59 -3.78 -20.63
C SER A 271 -29.24 -4.49 -20.74
N LEU A 272 -28.44 -4.50 -19.67
CA LEU A 272 -27.12 -5.12 -19.67
C LEU A 272 -27.23 -6.66 -19.86
N PRO A 273 -26.61 -7.25 -20.90
CA PRO A 273 -26.61 -8.70 -21.10
C PRO A 273 -25.75 -9.40 -20.04
N GLY A 274 -25.93 -10.72 -19.87
CA GLY A 274 -25.01 -11.52 -19.05
C GLY A 274 -23.59 -11.44 -19.61
N GLY A 275 -22.61 -11.22 -18.73
CA GLY A 275 -21.22 -10.92 -19.12
C GLY A 275 -20.99 -9.47 -19.57
N GLY A 276 -22.02 -8.63 -19.61
CA GLY A 276 -21.89 -7.21 -19.90
C GLY A 276 -21.26 -6.42 -18.75
N VAL A 277 -20.61 -5.32 -19.10
CA VAL A 277 -19.95 -4.41 -18.15
C VAL A 277 -20.49 -2.99 -18.34
N LEU A 278 -20.99 -2.41 -17.25
CA LEU A 278 -21.40 -1.01 -17.15
C LEU A 278 -20.46 -0.29 -16.20
N LEU A 279 -19.80 0.78 -16.66
CA LEU A 279 -19.06 1.72 -15.84
C LEU A 279 -19.99 2.85 -15.41
N LEU A 280 -20.19 3.02 -14.10
CA LEU A 280 -20.88 4.17 -13.53
C LEU A 280 -20.02 5.44 -13.67
N GLU A 281 -20.64 6.61 -13.56
CA GLU A 281 -19.87 7.85 -13.39
C GLU A 281 -19.20 7.94 -12.01
N ASN A 282 -18.21 8.83 -11.91
CA ASN A 282 -17.43 9.10 -10.72
C ASN A 282 -18.34 9.35 -9.50
N VAL A 283 -18.31 8.42 -8.54
CA VAL A 283 -19.18 8.50 -7.34
C VAL A 283 -18.94 9.75 -6.49
N ARG A 284 -17.74 10.34 -6.58
CA ARG A 284 -17.40 11.59 -5.84
C ARG A 284 -17.94 12.86 -6.50
N PHE A 285 -18.68 12.74 -7.59
CA PHE A 285 -19.56 13.83 -8.06
C PHE A 285 -20.67 14.15 -7.05
N TYR A 286 -21.01 13.20 -6.17
CA TYR A 286 -21.90 13.38 -5.04
C TYR A 286 -21.10 13.60 -3.76
N LYS A 287 -21.37 14.69 -3.05
CA LYS A 287 -20.71 15.00 -1.76
C LYS A 287 -21.13 14.01 -0.65
N GLU A 288 -22.25 13.35 -0.88
CA GLU A 288 -22.86 12.30 -0.08
C GLU A 288 -21.98 11.04 0.01
N GLU A 289 -21.15 10.78 -1.01
CA GLU A 289 -20.24 9.63 -1.06
C GLU A 289 -19.28 9.62 0.14
N GLU A 290 -18.54 10.72 0.34
CA GLU A 290 -17.53 10.81 1.41
C GLU A 290 -18.15 10.93 2.80
N LYS A 291 -19.44 11.29 2.89
CA LYS A 291 -20.22 11.35 4.14
C LYS A 291 -20.86 10.02 4.51
N ASN A 292 -20.74 9.00 3.65
CA ASN A 292 -21.43 7.73 3.81
C ASN A 292 -22.95 7.89 4.01
N ASP A 293 -23.55 8.76 3.21
CA ASP A 293 -24.97 9.06 3.32
C ASP A 293 -25.81 7.79 3.05
N PRO A 294 -26.71 7.39 3.96
CA PRO A 294 -27.51 6.17 3.81
C PRO A 294 -28.44 6.18 2.60
N GLU A 295 -29.04 7.33 2.27
CA GLU A 295 -29.96 7.44 1.14
C GLU A 295 -29.22 7.35 -0.20
N PHE A 296 -28.03 7.95 -0.28
CA PHE A 296 -27.15 7.80 -1.44
C PHE A 296 -26.66 6.35 -1.58
N ALA A 297 -26.22 5.71 -0.49
CA ALA A 297 -25.82 4.31 -0.49
C ALA A 297 -26.96 3.37 -0.93
N LYS A 298 -28.20 3.64 -0.50
CA LYS A 298 -29.39 2.88 -0.93
C LYS A 298 -29.66 3.03 -2.42
N LYS A 299 -29.49 4.22 -2.99
CA LYS A 299 -29.64 4.47 -4.43
C LYS A 299 -28.57 3.73 -5.25
N LEU A 300 -27.32 3.74 -4.79
CA LEU A 300 -26.24 2.95 -5.42
C LEU A 300 -26.52 1.45 -5.36
N ALA A 301 -27.08 0.96 -4.25
CA ALA A 301 -27.42 -0.45 -4.08
C ALA A 301 -28.61 -0.90 -4.93
N ALA A 302 -29.56 -0.01 -5.27
CA ALA A 302 -30.80 -0.37 -5.96
C ALA A 302 -30.58 -1.07 -7.32
N VAL A 303 -29.45 -0.81 -7.96
CA VAL A 303 -29.12 -1.38 -9.28
C VAL A 303 -28.45 -2.76 -9.22
N ALA A 304 -28.15 -3.29 -8.04
CA ALA A 304 -27.41 -4.54 -7.90
C ALA A 304 -28.08 -5.56 -6.97
N ASP A 305 -27.65 -6.81 -7.07
CA ASP A 305 -28.09 -7.92 -6.23
C ASP A 305 -27.04 -8.27 -5.17
N LEU A 306 -25.75 -8.12 -5.50
CA LEU A 306 -24.63 -8.42 -4.61
C LEU A 306 -23.49 -7.41 -4.76
N TYR A 307 -22.59 -7.40 -3.79
CA TYR A 307 -21.50 -6.44 -3.70
C TYR A 307 -20.14 -7.12 -3.67
N VAL A 308 -19.23 -6.63 -4.52
CA VAL A 308 -17.82 -7.00 -4.54
C VAL A 308 -16.98 -5.74 -4.29
N ASN A 309 -16.16 -5.76 -3.25
CA ASN A 309 -15.18 -4.70 -3.00
C ASN A 309 -13.80 -5.16 -3.48
N ASP A 310 -13.26 -4.48 -4.47
CA ASP A 310 -11.92 -4.72 -5.01
C ASP A 310 -11.06 -3.45 -4.95
N ALA A 311 -11.41 -2.51 -4.07
CA ALA A 311 -10.78 -1.20 -3.94
C ALA A 311 -10.11 -1.02 -2.56
N PHE A 312 -9.04 -1.79 -2.30
CA PHE A 312 -8.31 -1.76 -1.02
C PHE A 312 -7.90 -0.34 -0.60
N GLY A 313 -7.35 0.45 -1.53
CA GLY A 313 -6.92 1.83 -1.27
C GLY A 313 -8.02 2.78 -0.75
N THR A 314 -9.30 2.45 -0.93
CA THR A 314 -10.44 3.22 -0.37
C THR A 314 -11.19 2.51 0.75
N ALA A 315 -10.89 1.25 1.03
CA ALA A 315 -11.59 0.45 2.04
C ALA A 315 -11.37 0.95 3.48
N HIS A 316 -10.32 1.74 3.73
CA HIS A 316 -10.05 2.37 5.03
C HIS A 316 -10.99 3.55 5.37
N ARG A 317 -11.83 3.97 4.41
CA ARG A 317 -12.82 5.03 4.62
C ARG A 317 -14.22 4.46 4.55
N ALA A 318 -15.04 4.80 5.52
CA ALA A 318 -16.47 4.54 5.45
C ALA A 318 -17.10 5.55 4.49
N HIS A 319 -17.17 5.21 3.21
CA HIS A 319 -17.91 5.96 2.20
C HIS A 319 -19.14 5.15 1.75
N ALA A 320 -20.08 5.81 1.07
CA ALA A 320 -21.30 5.15 0.61
C ALA A 320 -20.99 3.96 -0.31
N SER A 321 -20.12 4.13 -1.30
CA SER A 321 -19.74 3.07 -2.26
C SER A 321 -18.83 1.97 -1.69
N THR A 322 -18.19 2.18 -0.53
CA THR A 322 -17.25 1.22 0.08
C THR A 322 -17.82 0.48 1.28
N GLU A 323 -18.62 1.15 2.11
CA GLU A 323 -19.23 0.65 3.35
C GLU A 323 -20.76 0.70 3.29
N GLY A 324 -21.34 1.85 2.94
CA GLY A 324 -22.79 2.06 3.03
C GLY A 324 -23.62 1.07 2.22
N VAL A 325 -23.22 0.81 0.96
CA VAL A 325 -23.89 -0.15 0.06
C VAL A 325 -23.96 -1.56 0.64
N THR A 326 -23.04 -1.94 1.52
CA THR A 326 -22.99 -3.29 2.12
C THR A 326 -24.14 -3.55 3.08
N LYS A 327 -24.86 -2.51 3.52
CA LYS A 327 -26.07 -2.63 4.35
C LYS A 327 -27.28 -3.13 3.54
N TYR A 328 -27.26 -2.93 2.22
CA TYR A 328 -28.37 -3.23 1.31
C TYR A 328 -28.06 -4.39 0.36
N LEU A 329 -26.78 -4.62 0.03
CA LEU A 329 -26.35 -5.68 -0.88
C LEU A 329 -25.76 -6.87 -0.14
N LYS A 330 -26.29 -8.07 -0.39
CA LYS A 330 -25.79 -9.34 0.15
C LYS A 330 -25.78 -10.43 -0.93
N PRO A 331 -24.73 -11.27 -0.99
CA PRO A 331 -23.52 -11.23 -0.18
C PRO A 331 -22.63 -10.02 -0.48
N SER A 332 -21.78 -9.66 0.49
CA SER A 332 -20.71 -8.66 0.34
C SER A 332 -19.38 -9.41 0.44
N VAL A 333 -18.59 -9.44 -0.64
CA VAL A 333 -17.35 -10.21 -0.73
C VAL A 333 -16.18 -9.34 -1.19
N ALA A 334 -14.95 -9.79 -0.94
CA ALA A 334 -13.74 -9.19 -1.49
C ALA A 334 -13.54 -9.62 -2.96
N GLY A 335 -13.08 -8.72 -3.81
CA GLY A 335 -12.48 -9.11 -5.10
C GLY A 335 -11.07 -9.67 -4.90
N PHE A 336 -10.43 -10.12 -5.98
CA PHE A 336 -9.11 -10.76 -5.88
C PHE A 336 -7.99 -9.80 -5.48
N LEU A 337 -8.06 -8.52 -5.87
CA LEU A 337 -7.08 -7.53 -5.44
C LEU A 337 -7.23 -7.29 -3.95
N LEU A 338 -8.46 -7.02 -3.47
CA LEU A 338 -8.69 -6.81 -2.04
C LEU A 338 -8.31 -8.05 -1.21
N GLN A 339 -8.63 -9.25 -1.70
CA GLN A 339 -8.22 -10.49 -1.06
C GLN A 339 -6.71 -10.59 -0.96
N LYS A 340 -5.99 -10.39 -2.07
CA LYS A 340 -4.52 -10.47 -2.12
C LYS A 340 -3.87 -9.50 -1.14
N GLU A 341 -4.38 -8.26 -1.05
CA GLU A 341 -3.89 -7.26 -0.10
C GLU A 341 -4.15 -7.69 1.36
N LEU A 342 -5.33 -8.22 1.65
CA LEU A 342 -5.64 -8.75 2.98
C LEU A 342 -4.77 -9.95 3.34
N ASP A 343 -4.59 -10.90 2.42
CA ASP A 343 -3.77 -12.09 2.64
C ASP A 343 -2.30 -11.71 2.88
N TYR A 344 -1.77 -10.76 2.12
CA TYR A 344 -0.42 -10.24 2.30
C TYR A 344 -0.25 -9.55 3.65
N LEU A 345 -1.14 -8.61 3.99
CA LEU A 345 -1.04 -7.85 5.23
C LEU A 345 -1.30 -8.72 6.46
N VAL A 346 -2.34 -9.55 6.45
CA VAL A 346 -2.65 -10.45 7.57
C VAL A 346 -1.54 -11.48 7.72
N GLY A 347 -1.06 -12.08 6.64
CA GLY A 347 0.04 -13.04 6.67
C GLY A 347 1.32 -12.42 7.22
N ALA A 348 1.74 -11.26 6.70
CA ALA A 348 2.97 -10.60 7.12
C ALA A 348 2.91 -10.02 8.55
N VAL A 349 1.73 -9.77 9.11
CA VAL A 349 1.57 -9.06 10.39
C VAL A 349 1.00 -9.93 11.51
N SER A 350 0.33 -11.03 11.19
CA SER A 350 -0.30 -11.91 12.20
C SER A 350 0.54 -13.14 12.52
N ASP A 351 1.20 -13.73 11.52
CA ASP A 351 2.08 -14.89 11.68
C ASP A 351 3.27 -14.80 10.68
N PRO A 352 4.16 -13.80 10.84
CA PRO A 352 5.27 -13.63 9.92
C PRO A 352 6.29 -14.76 10.03
N LYS A 353 6.88 -15.15 8.89
CA LYS A 353 8.07 -16.00 8.89
C LYS A 353 9.24 -15.21 9.47
N ARG A 354 9.91 -15.77 10.48
CA ARG A 354 11.02 -15.12 11.18
C ARG A 354 12.40 -15.52 10.64
N PRO A 355 13.42 -14.64 10.69
CA PRO A 355 13.38 -13.28 11.23
C PRO A 355 12.51 -12.33 10.41
N PHE A 356 11.71 -11.51 11.11
CA PHE A 356 10.80 -10.53 10.54
C PHE A 356 11.38 -9.13 10.73
N ALA A 357 11.68 -8.45 9.62
CA ALA A 357 12.13 -7.07 9.64
C ALA A 357 11.06 -6.09 9.16
N ALA A 358 11.08 -4.89 9.73
CA ALA A 358 10.40 -3.74 9.15
C ALA A 358 11.38 -2.62 8.84
N ILE A 359 11.19 -1.99 7.68
CA ILE A 359 11.89 -0.78 7.26
C ILE A 359 10.86 0.35 7.29
N VAL A 360 11.11 1.40 8.06
CA VAL A 360 10.21 2.56 8.16
C VAL A 360 10.98 3.83 7.85
N GLY A 361 10.60 4.47 6.74
CA GLY A 361 11.22 5.69 6.26
C GLY A 361 10.26 6.86 6.13
N GLY A 362 10.70 7.88 5.40
CA GLY A 362 9.96 9.12 5.18
C GLY A 362 10.45 10.29 6.05
N SER A 363 9.81 11.44 5.90
CA SER A 363 10.31 12.71 6.42
C SER A 363 9.92 13.00 7.87
N LYS A 364 8.80 12.46 8.37
CA LYS A 364 8.24 12.84 9.69
C LYS A 364 7.93 11.65 10.56
N VAL A 365 8.44 11.68 11.79
CA VAL A 365 8.11 10.73 12.87
C VAL A 365 6.62 10.75 13.16
N SER A 366 5.99 11.93 13.23
CA SER A 366 4.56 12.09 13.53
C SER A 366 3.64 11.30 12.60
N SER A 367 4.05 11.14 11.34
CA SER A 367 3.30 10.38 10.34
C SER A 367 3.43 8.86 10.48
N LYS A 368 4.44 8.37 11.22
CA LYS A 368 4.82 6.95 11.33
C LYS A 368 4.70 6.38 12.75
N ILE A 369 4.25 7.17 13.73
CA ILE A 369 4.12 6.72 15.14
C ILE A 369 3.34 5.41 15.23
N GLY A 370 2.12 5.39 14.69
CA GLY A 370 1.25 4.20 14.76
C GLY A 370 1.83 2.98 14.04
N VAL A 371 2.59 3.20 12.96
CA VAL A 371 3.31 2.15 12.22
C VAL A 371 4.38 1.53 13.12
N ILE A 372 5.26 2.36 13.67
CA ILE A 372 6.37 1.92 14.52
C ILE A 372 5.84 1.22 15.77
N GLU A 373 4.89 1.81 16.50
CA GLU A 373 4.40 1.24 17.75
C GLU A 373 3.76 -0.13 17.57
N SER A 374 3.01 -0.32 16.49
CA SER A 374 2.37 -1.60 16.17
C SER A 374 3.38 -2.65 15.71
N LEU A 375 4.40 -2.25 14.92
CA LEU A 375 5.44 -3.16 14.45
C LEU A 375 6.43 -3.55 15.55
N LEU A 376 6.73 -2.66 16.50
CA LEU A 376 7.60 -2.96 17.65
C LEU A 376 7.12 -4.14 18.49
N GLY A 377 5.83 -4.49 18.45
CA GLY A 377 5.30 -5.69 19.11
C GLY A 377 5.46 -6.99 18.32
N LYS A 378 6.04 -6.95 17.12
CA LYS A 378 5.95 -8.03 16.13
C LYS A 378 7.27 -8.34 15.44
N VAL A 379 8.05 -7.33 15.10
CA VAL A 379 9.30 -7.48 14.33
C VAL A 379 10.45 -7.93 15.23
N ASP A 380 11.41 -8.64 14.64
CA ASP A 380 12.70 -8.94 15.26
C ASP A 380 13.70 -7.79 15.01
N ILE A 381 13.59 -7.15 13.84
CA ILE A 381 14.47 -6.06 13.39
C ILE A 381 13.60 -4.87 12.93
N LEU A 382 13.94 -3.66 13.36
CA LEU A 382 13.33 -2.42 12.90
C LEU A 382 14.43 -1.50 12.36
N LEU A 383 14.38 -1.18 11.07
CA LEU A 383 15.29 -0.26 10.40
C LEU A 383 14.55 1.07 10.19
N LEU A 384 15.15 2.18 10.60
CA LEU A 384 14.58 3.51 10.35
C LEU A 384 15.44 4.28 9.33
N GLY A 385 14.80 5.00 8.42
CA GLY A 385 15.48 5.82 7.41
C GLY A 385 14.71 7.10 7.07
N GLY A 386 15.14 7.82 6.05
CA GLY A 386 14.53 9.09 5.63
C GLY A 386 14.77 10.23 6.61
N GLY A 387 14.16 11.39 6.36
CA GLY A 387 14.34 12.59 7.19
C GLY A 387 13.92 12.42 8.66
N MET A 388 13.09 11.43 8.99
CA MET A 388 12.64 11.23 10.36
C MET A 388 13.75 10.78 11.33
N ILE A 389 14.84 10.18 10.82
CA ILE A 389 15.95 9.71 11.67
C ILE A 389 16.65 10.85 12.42
N PHE A 390 16.65 12.06 11.87
CA PHE A 390 17.32 13.19 12.50
C PHE A 390 16.63 13.63 13.80
N THR A 391 15.33 13.35 13.96
CA THR A 391 14.63 13.52 15.24
C THR A 391 15.12 12.50 16.28
N PHE A 392 15.45 11.27 15.88
CA PHE A 392 16.05 10.27 16.77
C PHE A 392 17.49 10.65 17.15
N TYR A 393 18.30 11.10 16.20
CA TYR A 393 19.66 11.56 16.47
C TYR A 393 19.67 12.78 17.39
N LYS A 394 18.79 13.76 17.15
CA LYS A 394 18.63 14.92 18.03
C LYS A 394 18.23 14.50 19.45
N ALA A 395 17.33 13.52 19.59
CA ALA A 395 16.93 12.98 20.87
C ALA A 395 18.08 12.23 21.60
N GLN A 396 19.05 11.69 20.86
CA GLN A 396 20.30 11.12 21.39
C GLN A 396 21.37 12.18 21.72
N GLY A 397 21.10 13.47 21.44
CA GLY A 397 22.04 14.57 21.68
C GLY A 397 23.04 14.80 20.55
N LEU A 398 22.85 14.19 19.37
CA LEU A 398 23.74 14.38 18.22
C LEU A 398 23.45 15.70 17.48
N LYS A 399 24.49 16.22 16.82
CA LYS A 399 24.36 17.36 15.90
C LYS A 399 23.78 16.88 14.57
N VAL A 400 22.76 17.59 14.09
CA VAL A 400 22.03 17.23 12.86
C VAL A 400 22.02 18.36 11.82
N GLY A 401 22.86 19.39 12.01
CA GLY A 401 22.92 20.56 11.12
C GLY A 401 21.54 21.19 10.91
N SER A 402 21.18 21.38 9.63
CA SER A 402 19.90 21.89 9.16
C SER A 402 18.93 20.79 8.72
N SER A 403 19.16 19.54 9.14
CA SER A 403 18.29 18.41 8.81
C SER A 403 16.91 18.52 9.48
N LEU A 404 15.92 17.79 8.95
CA LEU A 404 14.54 17.87 9.39
C LEU A 404 14.34 17.28 10.80
N VAL A 405 13.91 18.09 11.76
CA VAL A 405 13.64 17.67 13.14
C VAL A 405 12.24 18.07 13.57
N GLU A 406 11.51 17.14 14.19
CA GLU A 406 10.28 17.42 14.91
C GLU A 406 10.59 17.62 16.41
N GLU A 407 10.89 18.86 16.80
CA GLU A 407 11.33 19.22 18.17
C GLU A 407 10.29 18.82 19.23
N ASP A 408 9.00 18.84 18.90
CA ASP A 408 7.89 18.42 19.75
C ASP A 408 7.70 16.89 19.82
N LYS A 409 8.63 16.11 19.24
CA LYS A 409 8.60 14.64 19.17
C LYS A 409 9.88 13.98 19.69
N LEU A 410 10.81 14.73 20.27
CA LEU A 410 12.06 14.18 20.82
C LEU A 410 11.81 13.17 21.96
N GLU A 411 10.93 13.50 22.91
CA GLU A 411 10.55 12.58 24.01
C GLU A 411 9.95 11.29 23.47
N LEU A 412 9.12 11.40 22.42
CA LEU A 412 8.54 10.25 21.76
C LEU A 412 9.61 9.38 21.11
N ALA A 413 10.55 9.96 20.37
CA ALA A 413 11.66 9.23 19.75
C ALA A 413 12.48 8.46 20.81
N THR A 414 12.81 9.11 21.93
CA THR A 414 13.46 8.47 23.08
C THR A 414 12.64 7.29 23.61
N SER A 415 11.33 7.48 23.79
CA SER A 415 10.44 6.42 24.26
C SER A 415 10.35 5.23 23.30
N LEU A 416 10.41 5.47 21.98
CA LEU A 416 10.36 4.41 20.95
C LEU A 416 11.64 3.58 20.96
N MET A 417 12.81 4.24 21.09
CA MET A 417 14.10 3.53 21.24
C MET A 417 14.12 2.67 22.51
N GLN A 418 13.61 3.20 23.63
CA GLN A 418 13.51 2.44 24.86
C GLN A 418 12.55 1.25 24.74
N LYS A 419 11.37 1.45 24.15
CA LYS A 419 10.39 0.38 23.86
C LYS A 419 10.98 -0.73 22.99
N ALA A 420 11.79 -0.38 21.99
CA ALA A 420 12.48 -1.36 21.15
C ALA A 420 13.45 -2.22 21.99
N LYS A 421 14.26 -1.57 22.83
CA LYS A 421 15.17 -2.25 23.76
C LYS A 421 14.45 -3.16 24.75
N ASP A 422 13.37 -2.68 25.37
CA ASP A 422 12.57 -3.43 26.35
C ASP A 422 11.93 -4.68 25.74
N LYS A 423 11.62 -4.64 24.44
CA LYS A 423 11.04 -5.76 23.70
C LYS A 423 12.08 -6.65 23.02
N GLY A 424 13.37 -6.34 23.14
CA GLY A 424 14.44 -7.08 22.48
C GLY A 424 14.44 -6.94 20.95
N VAL A 425 13.86 -5.87 20.41
CA VAL A 425 13.86 -5.58 18.97
C VAL A 425 15.20 -4.95 18.60
N SER A 426 15.84 -5.46 17.54
CA SER A 426 17.04 -4.84 16.97
C SER A 426 16.65 -3.58 16.19
N LEU A 427 16.77 -2.42 16.83
CA LEU A 427 16.54 -1.12 16.21
C LEU A 427 17.82 -0.61 15.55
N LEU A 428 17.80 -0.48 14.22
CA LEU A 428 18.91 0.02 13.40
C LEU A 428 18.62 1.43 12.90
N LEU A 429 19.49 2.36 13.24
CA LEU A 429 19.57 3.70 12.67
C LEU A 429 20.81 3.79 11.76
N PRO A 430 20.80 4.63 10.71
CA PRO A 430 21.96 4.85 9.86
C PRO A 430 23.19 5.34 10.66
N THR A 431 24.36 4.84 10.32
CA THR A 431 25.65 5.23 10.92
C THR A 431 26.33 6.36 10.14
N ASP A 432 25.98 6.51 8.87
CA ASP A 432 26.46 7.54 7.95
C ASP A 432 25.30 8.03 7.08
N VAL A 433 25.42 9.25 6.57
CA VAL A 433 24.39 9.92 5.78
C VAL A 433 25.01 10.70 4.62
N VAL A 434 24.25 10.80 3.53
CA VAL A 434 24.55 11.73 2.44
C VAL A 434 23.95 13.08 2.83
N ILE A 435 24.80 14.09 2.96
CA ILE A 435 24.41 15.45 3.31
C ILE A 435 24.56 16.40 2.12
N ALA A 436 23.78 17.47 2.12
CA ALA A 436 23.82 18.52 1.11
C ALA A 436 23.81 19.93 1.74
N ASP A 437 24.33 20.90 1.00
CA ASP A 437 24.32 22.33 1.38
C ASP A 437 22.98 23.03 1.09
N LYS A 438 22.14 22.45 0.23
CA LYS A 438 20.79 22.91 -0.09
C LYS A 438 19.87 21.76 -0.49
N PHE A 439 18.57 21.97 -0.38
CA PHE A 439 17.55 21.03 -0.85
C PHE A 439 17.32 21.20 -2.37
N ALA A 440 18.19 20.62 -3.20
CA ALA A 440 18.07 20.69 -4.65
C ALA A 440 18.82 19.53 -5.35
N PRO A 441 18.43 19.15 -6.58
CA PRO A 441 19.15 18.12 -7.35
C PRO A 441 20.62 18.45 -7.61
N ASP A 442 20.91 19.75 -7.79
CA ASP A 442 22.24 20.28 -8.12
C ASP A 442 23.08 20.64 -6.88
N ALA A 443 22.63 20.29 -5.67
CA ALA A 443 23.33 20.61 -4.42
C ALA A 443 24.73 19.98 -4.34
N ASN A 444 25.66 20.63 -3.64
CA ASN A 444 26.93 19.99 -3.29
C ASN A 444 26.65 18.92 -2.24
N SER A 445 27.20 17.72 -2.39
CA SER A 445 26.97 16.62 -1.46
C SER A 445 28.27 15.97 -1.00
N LYS A 446 28.21 15.33 0.18
CA LYS A 446 29.26 14.47 0.72
C LYS A 446 28.66 13.46 1.69
N VAL A 447 29.38 12.38 1.94
CA VAL A 447 29.04 11.40 2.98
C VAL A 447 29.75 11.81 4.28
N VAL A 448 29.04 11.75 5.39
CA VAL A 448 29.60 11.96 6.73
C VAL A 448 29.02 10.94 7.72
N PRO A 449 29.71 10.63 8.81
CA PRO A 449 29.09 9.96 9.96
C PRO A 449 27.85 10.71 10.43
N SER A 450 26.81 9.99 10.86
CA SER A 450 25.55 10.60 11.33
C SER A 450 25.73 11.49 12.57
N SER A 451 26.84 11.33 13.31
CA SER A 451 27.25 12.17 14.43
C SER A 451 27.97 13.46 14.03
N GLU A 452 28.35 13.65 12.77
CA GLU A 452 29.25 14.70 12.30
C GLU A 452 28.63 15.60 11.20
N ILE A 453 27.31 15.77 11.23
CA ILE A 453 26.61 16.65 10.28
C ILE A 453 26.97 18.13 10.58
N PRO A 454 27.63 18.85 9.65
CA PRO A 454 28.02 20.24 9.86
C PRO A 454 26.83 21.21 9.91
N ASP A 455 27.00 22.35 10.57
CA ASP A 455 26.01 23.43 10.56
C ASP A 455 25.77 23.93 9.12
N GLY A 456 24.51 24.20 8.78
CA GLY A 456 24.10 24.61 7.43
C GLY A 456 23.96 23.46 6.42
N TRP A 457 24.40 22.24 6.75
CA TRP A 457 24.20 21.05 5.92
C TRP A 457 23.02 20.22 6.43
N MET A 458 22.34 19.52 5.53
CA MET A 458 21.20 18.66 5.85
C MET A 458 21.37 17.26 5.27
N GLY A 459 21.00 16.23 6.02
CA GLY A 459 20.99 14.87 5.51
C GLY A 459 19.77 14.61 4.63
N LEU A 460 20.03 14.07 3.43
CA LEU A 460 19.02 13.83 2.40
C LEU A 460 18.94 12.37 1.98
N ASP A 461 19.90 11.52 2.35
CA ASP A 461 19.86 10.07 2.15
C ASP A 461 20.72 9.33 3.17
N ILE A 462 20.57 8.01 3.27
CA ILE A 462 21.46 7.15 4.06
C ILE A 462 22.78 6.93 3.32
N GLY A 463 23.88 6.82 4.07
CA GLY A 463 25.21 6.62 3.50
C GLY A 463 25.52 5.16 3.13
N PRO A 464 26.60 4.92 2.39
CA PRO A 464 27.01 3.59 1.92
C PRO A 464 27.23 2.57 3.05
N ASP A 465 27.76 2.98 4.21
CA ASP A 465 27.99 2.04 5.32
C ASP A 465 26.67 1.60 5.96
N SER A 466 25.69 2.52 6.02
CA SER A 466 24.33 2.25 6.47
C SER A 466 23.59 1.36 5.50
N ILE A 467 23.72 1.60 4.18
CA ILE A 467 23.15 0.74 3.13
C ILE A 467 23.67 -0.68 3.29
N LYS A 468 24.99 -0.83 3.45
CA LYS A 468 25.62 -2.14 3.65
C LYS A 468 25.09 -2.81 4.92
N THR A 469 25.06 -2.10 6.04
CA THR A 469 24.58 -2.63 7.32
C THR A 469 23.12 -3.04 7.27
N PHE A 470 22.27 -2.25 6.61
CA PHE A 470 20.86 -2.54 6.44
C PHE A 470 20.67 -3.76 5.54
N SER A 471 21.40 -3.84 4.42
CA SER A 471 21.39 -4.98 3.51
C SER A 471 21.81 -6.27 4.20
N ASP A 472 22.94 -6.24 4.94
CA ASP A 472 23.44 -7.40 5.70
C ASP A 472 22.41 -7.89 6.74
N ALA A 473 21.70 -6.97 7.39
CA ALA A 473 20.62 -7.32 8.32
C ALA A 473 19.43 -7.98 7.60
N LEU A 474 19.02 -7.43 6.45
CA LEU A 474 17.89 -7.89 5.67
C LEU A 474 18.12 -9.25 5.01
N ASP A 475 19.35 -9.57 4.59
CA ASP A 475 19.71 -10.87 4.00
C ASP A 475 19.42 -12.07 4.91
N THR A 476 19.39 -11.83 6.22
CA THR A 476 19.07 -12.87 7.22
C THR A 476 17.56 -13.09 7.41
N THR A 477 16.73 -12.20 6.87
CA THR A 477 15.30 -12.15 7.15
C THR A 477 14.48 -13.07 6.24
N LYS A 478 13.30 -13.48 6.71
CA LYS A 478 12.34 -14.29 5.94
C LYS A 478 11.09 -13.51 5.54
N THR A 479 10.80 -12.42 6.27
CA THR A 479 9.71 -11.50 5.96
C THR A 479 10.23 -10.08 6.13
N VAL A 480 9.94 -9.21 5.17
CA VAL A 480 10.24 -7.78 5.23
C VAL A 480 8.97 -7.00 4.93
N ILE A 481 8.66 -6.02 5.77
CA ILE A 481 7.68 -4.97 5.45
C ILE A 481 8.43 -3.66 5.31
N TRP A 482 8.24 -2.96 4.19
CA TRP A 482 8.88 -1.68 3.97
C TRP A 482 7.84 -0.58 3.74
N ASN A 483 7.93 0.49 4.53
CA ASN A 483 7.08 1.66 4.41
C ASN A 483 7.89 2.97 4.49
N GLY A 484 8.16 3.57 3.34
CA GLY A 484 8.74 4.90 3.22
C GLY A 484 10.21 4.90 2.78
N PRO A 485 10.62 5.88 1.95
CA PRO A 485 11.96 5.93 1.37
C PRO A 485 13.04 6.22 2.42
N MET A 486 14.29 5.89 2.07
CA MET A 486 15.47 6.14 2.92
C MET A 486 16.06 7.54 2.74
N GLY A 487 15.69 8.23 1.65
CA GLY A 487 16.15 9.57 1.31
C GLY A 487 15.15 10.33 0.42
N VAL A 488 15.60 11.44 -0.15
CA VAL A 488 14.87 12.28 -1.12
C VAL A 488 15.03 11.67 -2.51
N PHE A 489 14.39 10.52 -2.71
CA PHE A 489 14.53 9.70 -3.90
C PHE A 489 14.07 10.37 -5.21
N GLU A 490 13.35 11.50 -5.12
CA GLU A 490 12.98 12.31 -6.28
C GLU A 490 14.20 13.00 -6.93
N PHE A 491 15.34 13.05 -6.24
CA PHE A 491 16.60 13.55 -6.77
C PHE A 491 17.58 12.38 -6.89
N ASP A 492 18.06 12.08 -8.10
CA ASP A 492 18.95 10.94 -8.37
C ASP A 492 20.16 10.86 -7.42
N LYS A 493 20.69 12.00 -7.00
CA LYS A 493 21.83 12.12 -6.06
C LYS A 493 21.52 11.60 -4.63
N PHE A 494 20.24 11.51 -4.26
CA PHE A 494 19.75 11.13 -2.94
C PHE A 494 18.73 9.98 -3.02
N ALA A 495 18.78 9.21 -4.11
CA ALA A 495 17.94 8.04 -4.35
C ALA A 495 18.63 6.72 -4.00
N THR A 496 19.97 6.68 -3.99
CA THR A 496 20.77 5.45 -3.85
C THR A 496 20.49 4.65 -2.59
N GLY A 497 20.13 5.28 -1.48
CA GLY A 497 19.75 4.55 -0.27
C GLY A 497 18.37 3.90 -0.35
N THR A 498 17.51 4.39 -1.23
CA THR A 498 16.18 3.84 -1.50
C THR A 498 16.21 2.80 -2.62
N GLU A 499 17.03 2.99 -3.64
CA GLU A 499 17.31 2.00 -4.70
C GLU A 499 18.01 0.75 -4.15
#